data_AF-A0A359E7J5-F1
#
_entry.id   AF-A0A359E7J5-F1
#
_cell.length_a   1.000
_cell.length_b   1.000
_cell.length_c   1.000
_cell.angle_alpha   90.00
_cell.angle_beta   90.00
_cell.angle_gamma   90.00
#
_symmetry.space_group_name_H-M   'P 1'
#
loop_
_entity.id
_entity.type
_entity.pdbx_description
1 polymer ?
#
loop_
_entity_poly.entity_id
_entity_poly.type
_entity_poly.pdbx_seq_one_letter_code
_entity_poly.pdbx_strand_id
1 'polypeptide(L)'
;GYMTLGTEPTGSFFSSAQLWGTIGCLVGAIGGVIANWHYTKEYNVTYKIGKGALIGLFVGLGATIVAVILGQIWNIIDPSYQQALVDWNIQNFEAMQMPAEAKEQAIAGMEDPNSLKNIGLQAVFTFVGLGVMNVISGLVGAKIFASEE
;
A
#
# COMPACT_ATOMS: atom_id res chain seq x y z
N GLY A 1 10.69 6.97 -3.21
CA GLY A 1 11.20 6.63 -4.54
C GLY A 1 12.37 7.50 -4.98
N TYR A 2 12.41 8.83 -4.72
CA TYR A 2 13.56 9.64 -5.14
C TYR A 2 14.92 9.18 -4.57
N MET A 3 14.93 8.71 -3.31
CA MET A 3 16.13 8.08 -2.72
C MET A 3 16.54 6.78 -3.41
N THR A 4 15.63 6.13 -4.14
CA THR A 4 15.89 4.91 -4.91
C THR A 4 16.43 5.26 -6.29
N LEU A 5 15.90 6.30 -6.93
CA LEU A 5 16.40 6.82 -8.21
C LEU A 5 17.85 7.32 -8.14
N GLY A 6 18.31 7.78 -6.97
CA GLY A 6 19.70 8.19 -6.76
C GLY A 6 20.69 7.06 -6.46
N THR A 7 20.25 5.80 -6.48
CA THR A 7 21.09 4.62 -6.19
C THR A 7 21.23 3.71 -7.40
N GLU A 8 22.41 3.12 -7.58
CA GLU A 8 22.64 2.16 -8.67
C GLU A 8 21.79 0.88 -8.47
N PRO A 9 21.21 0.31 -9.54
CA PRO A 9 20.49 -0.95 -9.48
C PRO A 9 21.44 -2.09 -9.12
N THR A 10 21.20 -2.76 -7.98
CA THR A 10 22.09 -3.81 -7.46
C THR A 10 21.57 -5.22 -7.72
N GLY A 11 20.36 -5.36 -8.25
CA GLY A 11 19.67 -6.65 -8.37
C GLY A 11 19.23 -7.23 -7.01
N SER A 12 19.30 -6.44 -5.94
CA SER A 12 18.84 -6.85 -4.61
C SER A 12 17.32 -6.74 -4.50
N PHE A 13 16.70 -7.73 -3.84
CA PHE A 13 15.30 -7.68 -3.43
C PHE A 13 15.04 -6.60 -2.36
N PHE A 14 16.05 -6.28 -1.55
CA PHE A 14 15.95 -5.24 -0.53
C PHE A 14 16.41 -3.91 -1.11
N SER A 15 15.45 -3.15 -1.65
CA SER A 15 15.66 -1.78 -2.09
C SER A 15 15.18 -0.77 -1.04
N SER A 16 15.66 0.48 -1.14
CA SER A 16 15.14 1.58 -0.33
C SER A 16 13.64 1.78 -0.56
N ALA A 17 13.15 1.56 -1.78
CA ALA A 17 11.71 1.60 -2.08
C ALA A 17 10.92 0.54 -1.30
N GLN A 18 11.42 -0.69 -1.19
CA GLN A 18 10.76 -1.77 -0.46
C GLN A 18 10.69 -1.50 1.05
N LEU A 19 11.76 -0.96 1.63
CA LEU A 19 11.82 -0.59 3.04
C LEU A 19 10.76 0.47 3.37
N TRP A 20 10.72 1.54 2.58
CA TRP A 20 9.74 2.62 2.77
C TRP A 20 8.31 2.17 2.48
N GLY A 21 8.11 1.29 1.50
CA GLY A 21 6.81 0.66 1.24
C GLY A 21 6.32 -0.16 2.43
N THR A 22 7.21 -0.94 3.06
CA THR A 22 6.88 -1.76 4.23
C THR A 22 6.54 -0.88 5.45
N ILE A 23 7.35 0.16 5.72
CA ILE A 23 7.06 1.12 6.79
C ILE A 23 5.72 1.82 6.53
N GLY A 24 5.47 2.26 5.30
CA GLY A 24 4.19 2.88 4.92
C GLY A 24 3.00 1.95 5.17
N CYS A 25 3.14 0.66 4.85
CA CYS A 25 2.11 -0.34 5.10
C CYS A 25 1.88 -0.57 6.61
N LEU A 26 2.94 -0.62 7.42
CA LEU A 26 2.85 -0.75 8.88
C LEU A 26 2.15 0.46 9.51
N VAL A 27 2.50 1.68 9.09
CA VAL A 27 1.83 2.91 9.56
C VAL A 27 0.37 2.91 9.12
N GLY A 28 0.08 2.52 7.88
CA GLY A 28 -1.28 2.38 7.36
C GLY A 28 -2.12 1.35 8.12
N ALA A 29 -1.50 0.28 8.64
CA ALA A 29 -2.17 -0.73 9.45
C ALA A 29 -2.54 -0.23 10.86
N ILE A 30 -1.94 0.83 11.38
CA ILE A 30 -2.32 1.39 12.69
C ILE A 30 -3.69 2.10 12.60
N GLY A 31 -4.10 2.50 11.40
CA GLY A 31 -5.35 3.22 11.16
C GLY A 31 -6.58 2.53 11.74
N GLY A 32 -6.73 1.22 11.55
CA GLY A 32 -7.87 0.48 12.08
C GLY A 32 -7.93 0.41 13.60
N VAL A 33 -6.77 0.38 14.29
CA VAL A 33 -6.70 0.45 15.76
C VAL A 33 -7.15 1.83 16.25
N ILE A 34 -6.61 2.90 15.66
CA ILE A 34 -6.95 4.28 16.03
C ILE A 34 -8.43 4.57 15.78
N ALA A 35 -8.97 4.13 14.64
CA ALA A 35 -10.38 4.34 14.32
C ALA A 35 -11.31 3.63 15.30
N ASN A 36 -10.98 2.40 15.72
CA ASN A 36 -11.75 1.70 16.74
C ASN A 36 -11.67 2.41 18.10
N TRP A 37 -10.48 2.85 18.52
CA TRP A 37 -10.30 3.62 19.75
C TRP A 37 -11.10 4.94 19.74
N HIS A 38 -11.03 5.68 18.64
CA HIS A 38 -11.73 6.96 18.51
C HIS A 38 -13.25 6.73 18.53
N TYR A 39 -13.74 5.72 17.80
CA TYR A 39 -15.16 5.39 17.76
C TYR A 39 -15.71 4.93 19.11
N THR A 40 -14.98 4.10 19.87
CA THR A 40 -15.44 3.68 21.20
C THR A 40 -15.41 4.82 22.20
N LYS A 41 -14.38 5.67 22.17
CA LYS A 41 -14.23 6.79 23.09
C LYS A 41 -15.27 7.89 22.84
N GLU A 42 -15.56 8.21 21.58
CA GLU A 42 -16.49 9.28 21.22
C GLU A 42 -17.94 8.91 21.53
N TYR A 43 -18.34 7.69 21.17
CA TYR A 43 -19.73 7.24 21.35
C TYR A 43 -19.97 6.50 22.66
N ASN A 44 -18.91 6.21 23.43
CA ASN A 44 -18.95 5.44 24.68
C ASN A 44 -19.71 4.11 24.53
N VAL A 45 -19.43 3.41 23.43
CA VAL A 45 -20.10 2.17 23.04
C VAL A 45 -19.15 0.99 23.06
N THR A 46 -19.70 -0.14 23.45
CA THR A 46 -19.16 -1.49 23.34
C THR A 46 -19.77 -2.18 22.12
N TYR A 47 -18.99 -3.05 21.46
CA TYR A 47 -19.48 -3.81 20.31
C TYR A 47 -18.64 -5.07 20.05
N LYS A 48 -19.26 -6.03 19.38
CA LYS A 48 -18.63 -7.28 18.95
C LYS A 48 -17.43 -7.02 18.03
N ILE A 49 -16.43 -7.89 18.14
CA ILE A 49 -15.17 -7.80 17.38
C ILE A 49 -15.37 -7.69 15.86
N GLY A 50 -16.42 -8.32 15.31
CA GLY A 50 -16.75 -8.25 13.89
C GLY A 50 -17.08 -6.83 13.39
N LYS A 51 -17.69 -5.98 14.22
CA LYS A 51 -17.93 -4.57 13.88
C LYS A 51 -16.62 -3.79 13.82
N GLY A 52 -15.62 -4.16 14.64
CA GLY A 52 -14.28 -3.59 14.56
C GLY A 52 -13.52 -3.93 13.30
N ALA A 53 -13.70 -5.16 12.81
CA ALA A 53 -13.19 -5.61 11.52
C ALA A 53 -13.75 -4.75 10.37
N LEU A 54 -15.05 -4.45 10.41
CA LEU A 54 -15.71 -3.59 9.43
C LEU A 54 -15.22 -2.14 9.50
N ILE A 55 -15.05 -1.57 10.71
CA ILE A 55 -14.44 -0.24 10.87
C ILE A 55 -13.05 -0.23 10.25
N GLY A 56 -12.23 -1.25 10.52
CA GLY A 56 -10.93 -1.42 9.90
C GLY A 56 -11.00 -1.48 8.36
N LEU A 57 -11.93 -2.26 7.80
CA LEU A 57 -12.12 -2.33 6.35
C LEU A 57 -12.43 -0.96 5.73
N PHE A 58 -13.31 -0.16 6.36
CA PHE A 58 -13.63 1.18 5.89
C PHE A 58 -12.44 2.14 5.97
N VAL A 59 -11.59 2.01 6.99
CA VAL A 59 -10.33 2.75 7.06
C VAL A 59 -9.41 2.34 5.91
N GLY A 60 -9.27 1.04 5.64
CA GLY A 60 -8.48 0.55 4.49
C GLY A 60 -9.00 1.08 3.15
N LEU A 61 -10.31 1.14 2.97
CA LEU A 61 -10.95 1.71 1.78
C LEU A 61 -10.64 3.21 1.65
N GLY A 62 -10.86 3.98 2.73
CA GLY A 62 -10.58 5.41 2.76
C GLY A 62 -9.10 5.72 2.49
N ALA A 63 -8.20 4.97 3.13
CA ALA A 63 -6.76 5.09 2.93
C ALA A 63 -6.35 4.79 1.47
N THR A 64 -6.98 3.80 0.83
CA THR A 64 -6.73 3.48 -0.58
C THR A 64 -7.16 4.64 -1.48
N ILE A 65 -8.36 5.18 -1.27
CA ILE A 65 -8.86 6.31 -2.07
C ILE A 65 -7.92 7.51 -1.93
N VAL A 66 -7.52 7.83 -0.69
CA VAL A 66 -6.56 8.92 -0.43
C VAL A 66 -5.21 8.63 -1.10
N ALA A 67 -4.68 7.41 -1.01
CA ALA A 67 -3.41 7.04 -1.64
C ALA A 67 -3.45 7.17 -3.17
N VAL A 68 -4.54 6.74 -3.81
CA VAL A 68 -4.74 6.89 -5.26
C VAL A 68 -4.79 8.36 -5.65
N ILE A 69 -5.58 9.18 -4.95
CA ILE A 69 -5.69 10.62 -5.22
C ILE A 69 -4.33 11.31 -5.06
N LEU A 70 -3.61 11.03 -3.97
CA LEU A 70 -2.26 11.57 -3.76
C LEU A 70 -1.29 11.13 -4.86
N GLY A 71 -1.40 9.89 -5.34
CA GLY A 71 -0.63 9.40 -6.48
C GLY A 71 -0.92 10.17 -7.78
N GLN A 72 -2.19 10.47 -8.06
CA GLN A 72 -2.58 11.27 -9.23
C GLN A 72 -2.13 12.73 -9.11
N ILE A 73 -2.24 13.33 -7.92
CA ILE A 73 -1.72 14.68 -7.66
C ILE A 73 -0.21 14.70 -7.88
N TRP A 74 0.51 13.68 -7.42
CA TRP A 74 1.96 13.59 -7.63
C TRP A 74 2.32 13.48 -9.12
N ASN A 75 1.54 12.76 -9.91
CA ASN A 75 1.74 12.65 -11.36
C ASN A 75 1.61 14.00 -12.08
N ILE A 76 0.75 14.91 -11.59
CA ILE A 76 0.63 16.28 -12.12
C ILE A 76 1.86 17.12 -11.78
N ILE A 77 2.44 16.94 -10.59
CA ILE A 77 3.60 17.70 -10.11
C ILE A 77 4.88 17.24 -10.81
N ASP A 78 5.09 15.93 -10.89
CA ASP A 78 6.26 15.32 -11.53
C ASP A 78 5.83 14.09 -12.35
N PRO A 79 5.48 14.30 -13.64
CA PRO A 79 5.07 13.21 -14.52
C PRO A 79 6.24 12.28 -14.89
N SER A 80 7.48 12.78 -14.79
CA SER A 80 8.69 12.01 -15.13
C SER A 80 9.08 11.00 -14.06
N TYR A 81 8.66 11.25 -12.80
CA TYR A 81 8.99 10.41 -11.66
C TYR A 81 8.52 8.95 -11.80
N GLN A 82 7.30 8.74 -12.27
CA GLN A 82 6.74 7.39 -12.42
C GLN A 82 7.52 6.59 -13.47
N GLN A 83 7.87 7.24 -14.58
CA GLN A 83 8.63 6.60 -15.65
C GLN A 83 10.07 6.31 -15.21
N ALA A 84 10.72 7.26 -14.53
CA ALA A 84 12.05 7.04 -13.95
C ALA A 84 12.06 5.88 -12.93
N LEU A 85 10.99 5.73 -12.14
CA LEU A 85 10.85 4.59 -11.22
C LEU A 85 10.67 3.27 -11.97
N VAL A 86 9.89 3.24 -13.05
CA VAL A 86 9.74 2.04 -13.88
C VAL A 86 11.08 1.66 -14.51
N ASP A 87 11.78 2.60 -15.11
CA ASP A 87 13.09 2.37 -15.73
C ASP A 87 14.11 1.85 -14.70
N TRP A 88 14.13 2.42 -13.49
CA TRP A 88 14.97 1.93 -12.41
C TRP A 88 14.61 0.50 -11.99
N ASN A 89 13.32 0.17 -11.89
CA ASN A 89 12.89 -1.18 -11.56
C ASN A 89 13.28 -2.17 -12.67
N ILE A 90 13.10 -1.82 -13.94
CA ILE A 90 13.51 -2.64 -15.09
C ILE A 90 15.01 -2.94 -15.01
N GLN A 91 15.85 -1.92 -14.83
CA GLN A 91 17.30 -2.10 -14.69
C GLN A 91 17.66 -2.99 -13.48
N ASN A 92 16.91 -2.87 -12.38
CA ASN A 92 17.10 -3.71 -11.21
C ASN A 92 16.72 -5.18 -11.49
N PHE A 93 15.63 -5.43 -12.23
CA PHE A 93 15.25 -6.77 -12.67
C PHE A 93 16.22 -7.34 -13.71
N GLU A 94 16.80 -6.51 -14.57
CA GLU A 94 17.86 -6.90 -15.50
C GLU A 94 19.13 -7.32 -14.76
N ALA A 95 19.50 -6.62 -13.70
CA ALA A 95 20.62 -6.97 -12.82
C ALA A 95 20.35 -8.23 -11.98
N MET A 96 19.11 -8.68 -11.84
CA MET A 96 18.77 -9.94 -11.18
C MET A 96 19.05 -11.15 -12.08
N GLN A 97 19.62 -12.20 -11.48
CA GLN A 97 19.86 -13.50 -12.12
C GLN A 97 18.58 -14.35 -12.16
N MET A 98 17.49 -13.82 -12.75
CA MET A 98 16.25 -14.56 -12.99
C MET A 98 16.22 -15.23 -14.36
N PRO A 99 15.41 -16.30 -14.55
CA PRO A 99 15.12 -16.87 -15.86
C PRO A 99 14.61 -15.80 -16.84
N ALA A 100 15.00 -15.90 -18.11
CA ALA A 100 14.67 -14.90 -19.12
C ALA A 100 13.15 -14.71 -19.28
N GLU A 101 12.37 -15.81 -19.23
CA GLU A 101 10.91 -15.72 -19.34
C GLU A 101 10.27 -14.97 -18.17
N ALA A 102 10.78 -15.17 -16.95
CA ALA A 102 10.28 -14.47 -15.75
C ALA A 102 10.65 -12.98 -15.75
N LYS A 103 11.82 -12.64 -16.31
CA LYS A 103 12.28 -11.27 -16.47
C LYS A 103 11.42 -10.51 -17.48
N GLU A 104 11.16 -11.12 -18.63
CA GLU A 104 10.34 -10.51 -19.69
C GLU A 104 8.89 -10.31 -19.23
N GLN A 105 8.32 -11.29 -18.52
CA GLN A 105 6.98 -11.15 -17.94
C GLN A 105 6.89 -10.03 -16.88
N ALA A 106 7.92 -9.87 -16.06
CA ALA A 106 7.97 -8.80 -15.06
C ALA A 106 8.06 -7.42 -15.74
N ILE A 107 8.90 -7.29 -16.77
CA ILE A 107 9.08 -6.04 -17.54
C ILE A 107 7.79 -5.67 -18.29
N ALA A 108 7.16 -6.63 -18.97
CA ALA A 108 5.88 -6.42 -19.65
C ALA A 108 4.75 -5.98 -18.70
N GLY A 109 4.78 -6.43 -17.44
CA GLY A 109 3.84 -6.01 -16.41
C GLY A 109 4.01 -4.55 -15.93
N MET A 110 5.14 -3.91 -16.27
CA MET A 110 5.44 -2.52 -15.94
C MET A 110 5.24 -1.57 -17.13
N GLU A 111 4.84 -2.08 -18.30
CA GLU A 111 4.51 -1.26 -19.46
C GLU A 111 3.25 -0.42 -19.20
N ASP A 112 3.34 0.86 -19.59
CA ASP A 112 2.29 1.87 -19.48
C ASP A 112 1.73 2.07 -18.05
N PRO A 113 2.58 2.52 -17.09
CA PRO A 113 2.20 2.68 -15.68
C PRO A 113 1.06 3.69 -15.47
N ASN A 114 0.83 4.59 -16.43
CA ASN A 114 -0.17 5.65 -16.34
C ASN A 114 -1.52 5.27 -16.98
N SER A 115 -1.66 4.06 -17.54
CA SER A 115 -2.93 3.62 -18.10
C SER A 115 -4.01 3.49 -17.01
N LEU A 116 -5.25 3.86 -17.33
CA LEU A 116 -6.40 3.71 -16.41
C LEU A 116 -6.57 2.27 -15.90
N LYS A 117 -6.22 1.29 -16.73
CA LYS A 117 -6.22 -0.13 -16.37
C LYS A 117 -5.21 -0.42 -15.27
N ASN A 118 -3.97 0.06 -15.40
CA ASN A 118 -2.91 -0.18 -14.42
C ASN A 118 -3.15 0.59 -13.13
N ILE A 119 -3.69 1.82 -13.19
CA ILE A 119 -4.14 2.57 -12.01
C ILE A 119 -5.25 1.81 -11.28
N GLY A 120 -6.25 1.29 -12.01
CA GLY A 120 -7.34 0.50 -11.44
C GLY A 120 -6.85 -0.78 -10.78
N LEU A 121 -5.96 -1.52 -11.43
CA LEU A 121 -5.33 -2.72 -10.86
C LEU A 121 -4.49 -2.39 -9.62
N GLN A 122 -3.68 -1.33 -9.67
CA GLN A 122 -2.89 -0.87 -8.53
C GLN A 122 -3.78 -0.51 -7.34
N ALA A 123 -4.90 0.18 -7.58
CA ALA A 123 -5.87 0.52 -6.54
C ALA A 123 -6.48 -0.73 -5.90
N VAL A 124 -6.82 -1.76 -6.70
CA VAL A 124 -7.32 -3.05 -6.18
C VAL A 124 -6.27 -3.75 -5.33
N PHE A 125 -5.02 -3.86 -5.80
CA PHE A 125 -3.95 -4.48 -5.02
C PHE A 125 -3.66 -3.72 -3.73
N THR A 126 -3.65 -2.38 -3.80
CA THR A 126 -3.47 -1.51 -2.64
C THR A 126 -4.62 -1.69 -1.64
N PHE A 127 -5.86 -1.76 -2.13
CA PHE A 127 -7.03 -2.00 -1.30
C PHE A 127 -7.00 -3.37 -0.64
N VAL A 128 -6.65 -4.42 -1.37
CA VAL A 128 -6.54 -5.76 -0.78
C VAL A 128 -5.46 -5.77 0.30
N GLY A 129 -4.29 -5.19 0.02
CA GLY A 129 -3.20 -5.08 0.99
C GLY A 129 -3.59 -4.29 2.24
N LEU A 130 -3.98 -3.02 2.06
CA LEU A 130 -4.36 -2.13 3.18
C LEU A 130 -5.65 -2.57 3.87
N GLY A 131 -6.61 -3.12 3.12
CA GLY A 131 -7.89 -3.58 3.62
C GLY A 131 -7.73 -4.80 4.52
N VAL A 132 -6.98 -5.81 4.11
CA VAL A 132 -6.69 -6.98 4.96
C VAL A 132 -5.94 -6.56 6.22
N MET A 133 -4.89 -5.73 6.06
CA MET A 133 -4.13 -5.25 7.21
C MET A 133 -4.98 -4.42 8.18
N ASN A 134 -5.84 -3.55 7.65
CA ASN A 134 -6.70 -2.74 8.50
C ASN A 134 -7.86 -3.55 9.12
N VAL A 135 -8.36 -4.59 8.47
CA VAL A 135 -9.30 -5.55 9.08
C VAL A 135 -8.66 -6.22 10.30
N ILE A 136 -7.43 -6.75 10.16
CA ILE A 136 -6.71 -7.37 11.28
C ILE A 136 -6.49 -6.36 12.40
N SER A 137 -6.01 -5.16 12.05
CA SER A 137 -5.79 -4.10 13.03
C SER A 137 -7.08 -3.64 13.71
N GLY A 138 -8.21 -3.64 13.00
CA GLY A 138 -9.52 -3.27 13.52
C GLY A 138 -10.10 -4.33 14.45
N LEU A 139 -9.86 -5.62 14.16
CA LEU A 139 -10.16 -6.71 15.08
C LEU A 139 -9.39 -6.55 16.40
N VAL A 140 -8.09 -6.25 16.32
CA VAL A 140 -7.26 -5.99 17.50
C VAL A 140 -7.74 -4.76 18.25
N GLY A 141 -8.02 -3.66 17.55
CA GLY A 141 -8.55 -2.42 18.13
C GLY A 141 -9.87 -2.63 18.86
N ALA A 142 -10.82 -3.33 18.27
CA ALA A 142 -12.10 -3.63 18.93
C ALA A 142 -11.92 -4.52 20.16
N LYS A 143 -11.02 -5.52 20.12
CA LYS A 143 -10.76 -6.35 21.29
C LYS A 143 -10.18 -5.55 22.45
N ILE A 144 -9.33 -4.56 22.17
CA ILE A 144 -8.69 -3.74 23.20
C ILE A 144 -9.65 -2.66 23.74
N PHE A 145 -10.44 -2.03 22.86
CA PHE A 145 -11.16 -0.80 23.20
C PHE A 145 -12.69 -0.91 23.23
N ALA A 146 -13.28 -1.95 22.65
CA ALA A 146 -14.72 -2.07 22.42
C ALA A 146 -15.36 -3.34 22.99
N SER A 147 -14.56 -4.29 23.45
CA SER A 147 -15.02 -5.65 23.76
C SER A 147 -16.08 -5.66 24.86
N GLU A 148 -17.34 -5.86 24.48
CA GLU A 148 -18.27 -6.70 25.24
C GLU A 148 -17.96 -8.15 24.86
N GLU A 149 -17.88 -9.04 25.85
CA GLU A 149 -17.62 -10.48 25.67
C GLU A 149 -18.40 -11.11 24.50
#